data_AF-A0A7S4VQP0-F1
#
_entry.id   AF-A0A7S4VQP0-F1
#
_cell.length_a   1.000
_cell.length_b   1.000
_cell.length_c   1.000
_cell.angle_alpha   90.00
_cell.angle_beta   90.00
_cell.angle_gamma   90.00
#
_symmetry.space_group_name_H-M   'P 1'
#
loop_
_entity.id
_entity.type
_entity.pdbx_description
1 polymer ?
#
loop_
_entity_poly.entity_id
_entity_poly.type
_entity_poly.pdbx_seq_one_letter_code
_entity_poly.pdbx_strand_id
1 'polypeptide(L)'
;LQRHRRGPRSACSVSFTAAAMALEAQTPKIEEGDITESEDCEEGSSEEDVVPHEYEPVEESVYGWAVSMIIRDFVWLRVGTSVPGQRAARVFDAILLVVGLLGLQIFLLLAVSRLLSGPAVYAIRETYSAYEELMYPNHTQLTVNGFKRGIPGHLVEERFLLMSNSTAHEVCEIPLSHPWYLMAVIFIWTLTCQVELRNIFETSVRLLWKTPTVPSEVDVLGRMDEEQGARVEGLTLAMKLVVGPLLQLPRALMLVTLLYLGCRWLTATLGLGDVLLNGLALEFLVVLKDMLYSVCSSHRARVDTQRLYIKPFRDVSVPGVATFFGGKIWGILAALWAFTYVFYLQSVLPDYRWDLREPCTKNIPMGPLF
;
A
#
# COMPACT_ATOMS: atom_id res chain seq x y z
N LEU A 1 -49.63 -23.50 23.72
CA LEU A 1 -49.56 -22.16 24.37
C LEU A 1 -48.33 -22.10 25.27
N GLN A 2 -47.15 -21.84 24.70
CA GLN A 2 -45.94 -21.52 25.48
C GLN A 2 -45.24 -20.36 24.79
N ARG A 3 -45.16 -19.25 25.54
CA ARG A 3 -44.85 -17.90 25.08
C ARG A 3 -43.35 -17.71 24.86
N HIS A 4 -43.05 -17.13 23.71
CA HIS A 4 -41.80 -16.43 23.39
C HIS A 4 -41.37 -15.44 24.47
N ARG A 5 -40.10 -15.50 24.88
CA ARG A 5 -39.30 -14.34 25.29
C ARG A 5 -37.98 -14.38 24.54
N ARG A 6 -37.86 -13.59 23.47
CA ARG A 6 -36.58 -13.22 22.86
C ARG A 6 -36.05 -12.00 23.61
N GLY A 7 -34.88 -12.13 24.23
CA GLY A 7 -34.14 -11.03 24.83
C GLY A 7 -33.56 -10.09 23.76
N PRO A 8 -33.16 -8.87 24.15
CA PRO A 8 -32.69 -7.85 23.23
C PRO A 8 -31.31 -8.24 22.65
N ARG A 9 -31.17 -8.11 21.34
CA ARG A 9 -29.90 -8.23 20.63
C ARG A 9 -29.06 -7.00 20.97
N SER A 10 -27.93 -7.21 21.62
CA SER A 10 -26.86 -6.22 21.78
C SER A 10 -26.35 -5.76 20.43
N ALA A 11 -26.21 -4.46 20.26
CA ALA A 11 -25.59 -3.85 19.10
C ALA A 11 -24.13 -4.31 18.98
N CYS A 12 -23.76 -4.90 17.85
CA CYS A 12 -22.37 -5.01 17.43
C CYS A 12 -21.88 -3.62 17.05
N SER A 13 -21.17 -2.94 17.95
CA SER A 13 -20.29 -1.83 17.56
C SER A 13 -19.09 -2.43 16.83
N VAL A 14 -19.04 -2.25 15.52
CA VAL A 14 -17.83 -2.51 14.74
C VAL A 14 -16.86 -1.37 15.06
N SER A 15 -16.00 -1.58 16.07
CA SER A 15 -14.87 -0.69 16.34
C SER A 15 -13.84 -0.85 15.22
N PHE A 16 -13.84 0.09 14.28
CA PHE A 16 -12.72 0.37 13.40
C PHE A 16 -11.64 1.07 14.23
N THR A 17 -10.91 0.31 15.05
CA THR A 17 -9.76 0.82 15.81
C THR A 17 -8.49 0.25 15.21
N ALA A 18 -7.73 1.15 14.57
CA ALA A 18 -6.27 1.19 14.52
C ALA A 18 -5.54 -0.16 14.48
N ALA A 19 -5.39 -0.72 13.27
CA ALA A 19 -4.48 -1.83 12.99
C ALA A 19 -3.06 -1.35 12.57
N ALA A 20 -2.69 -0.10 12.90
CA ALA A 20 -1.36 0.43 12.66
C ALA A 20 -0.63 0.60 13.99
N MET A 21 0.51 -0.09 14.13
CA MET A 21 1.48 -0.04 15.25
C MET A 21 1.16 -0.82 16.54
N ALA A 22 0.84 -2.11 16.41
CA ALA A 22 1.13 -3.08 17.47
C ALA A 22 2.18 -4.09 16.96
N LEU A 23 3.45 -3.67 16.99
CA LEU A 23 4.59 -4.57 16.88
C LEU A 23 4.70 -5.30 18.24
N GLU A 24 3.91 -6.35 18.43
CA GLU A 24 3.93 -7.16 19.65
C GLU A 24 5.15 -8.09 19.58
N ALA A 25 6.23 -7.70 20.25
CA ALA A 25 7.34 -8.56 20.57
C ALA A 25 6.87 -9.60 21.61
N GLN A 26 6.42 -10.78 21.15
CA GLN A 26 6.29 -11.95 22.02
C GLN A 26 7.69 -12.46 22.34
N THR A 27 8.16 -12.20 23.57
CA THR A 27 9.31 -12.88 24.15
C THR A 27 8.88 -14.27 24.63
N PRO A 28 9.50 -15.36 24.14
CA PRO A 28 9.20 -16.69 24.64
C PRO A 28 9.73 -16.88 26.07
N LYS A 29 8.93 -17.51 26.92
CA LYS A 29 9.35 -18.03 28.24
C LYS A 29 10.37 -19.14 28.03
N ILE A 30 11.59 -18.92 28.47
CA ILE A 30 12.65 -19.94 28.56
C ILE A 30 12.42 -20.72 29.86
N GLU A 31 12.20 -22.03 29.76
CA GLU A 31 12.22 -22.95 30.90
C GLU A 31 13.66 -23.20 31.34
N GLU A 32 13.93 -23.01 32.64
CA GLU A 32 15.22 -23.30 33.27
C GLU A 32 15.45 -24.82 33.32
N GLY A 33 16.29 -25.32 32.42
CA GLY A 33 16.83 -26.67 32.43
C GLY A 33 18.23 -26.71 33.05
N ASP A 34 18.42 -27.66 33.97
CA ASP A 34 19.60 -27.94 34.78
C ASP A 34 20.89 -28.12 33.92
N ILE A 35 21.93 -27.33 34.22
CA ILE A 35 23.19 -27.29 33.49
C ILE A 35 24.20 -28.22 34.18
N THR A 36 24.44 -29.38 33.58
CA THR A 36 25.62 -30.20 33.88
C THR A 36 26.85 -29.64 33.15
N GLU A 37 27.81 -29.13 33.91
CA GLU A 37 29.12 -28.66 33.43
C GLU A 37 29.95 -29.83 32.90
N SER A 38 30.19 -29.85 31.59
CA SER A 38 31.28 -30.60 30.96
C SER A 38 32.18 -29.62 30.21
N GLU A 39 33.36 -29.37 30.78
CA GLU A 39 34.44 -28.59 30.18
C GLU A 39 35.16 -29.42 29.10
N ASP A 40 34.73 -29.29 27.85
CA ASP A 40 35.52 -29.70 26.68
C ASP A 40 35.91 -28.46 25.87
N CYS A 41 37.22 -28.26 25.68
CA CYS A 41 37.80 -27.17 24.90
C CYS A 41 37.53 -27.39 23.41
N GLU A 42 36.37 -26.94 22.92
CA GLU A 42 36.04 -26.91 21.50
C GLU A 42 36.84 -25.82 20.77
N GLU A 43 37.60 -26.24 19.76
CA GLU A 43 38.19 -25.39 18.74
C GLU A 43 37.06 -24.62 18.04
N GLY A 44 36.93 -23.33 18.37
CA GLY A 44 35.90 -22.44 17.84
C GLY A 44 36.01 -22.22 16.34
N SER A 45 35.51 -23.17 15.54
CA SER A 45 34.97 -22.83 14.23
C SER A 45 33.78 -21.93 14.49
N SER A 46 33.83 -20.70 14.01
CA SER A 46 32.67 -19.81 13.98
C SER A 46 31.60 -20.50 13.13
N GLU A 47 30.74 -21.30 13.75
CA GLU A 47 29.48 -21.72 13.14
C GLU A 47 28.74 -20.42 12.84
N GLU A 48 28.81 -20.01 11.57
CA GLU A 48 28.01 -18.90 11.09
C GLU A 48 26.56 -19.23 11.42
N ASP A 49 25.85 -18.27 12.02
CA ASP A 49 24.44 -18.38 12.39
C ASP A 49 23.58 -18.47 11.11
N VAL A 50 23.56 -19.66 10.53
CA VAL A 50 22.92 -20.01 9.28
C VAL A 50 21.50 -20.46 9.61
N VAL A 51 20.55 -19.52 9.53
CA VAL A 51 19.13 -19.83 9.75
C VAL A 51 18.52 -20.34 8.43
N PRO A 52 18.07 -21.61 8.35
CA PRO A 52 17.34 -22.11 7.20
C PRO A 52 15.96 -21.44 7.15
N HIS A 53 15.54 -20.99 5.97
CA HIS A 53 14.20 -20.43 5.80
C HIS A 53 13.19 -21.54 5.51
N GLU A 54 12.15 -21.60 6.34
CA GLU A 54 10.99 -22.44 6.09
C GLU A 54 10.18 -21.90 4.90
N TYR A 55 9.38 -22.78 4.31
CA TYR A 55 8.45 -22.34 3.27
C TYR A 55 7.41 -21.38 3.85
N GLU A 56 7.15 -20.30 3.14
CA GLU A 56 6.17 -19.31 3.58
C GLU A 56 4.80 -19.60 2.96
N PRO A 57 3.70 -19.47 3.73
CA PRO A 57 2.36 -19.62 3.19
C PRO A 57 2.05 -18.48 2.20
N VAL A 58 1.16 -18.75 1.24
CA VAL A 58 0.69 -17.71 0.30
C VAL A 58 -0.05 -16.59 1.04
N GLU A 59 0.18 -15.34 0.63
CA GLU A 59 -0.51 -14.14 1.15
C GLU A 59 -2.03 -14.34 1.19
N GLU A 60 -2.65 -14.01 2.32
CA GLU A 60 -4.10 -14.06 2.52
C GLU A 60 -4.83 -12.88 1.86
N SER A 61 -4.85 -12.87 0.53
CA SER A 61 -5.54 -11.86 -0.27
C SER A 61 -6.31 -12.51 -1.43
N VAL A 62 -7.16 -11.73 -2.12
CA VAL A 62 -7.85 -12.21 -3.34
C VAL A 62 -6.84 -12.71 -4.39
N TYR A 63 -5.68 -12.05 -4.48
CA TYR A 63 -4.61 -12.45 -5.41
C TYR A 63 -3.93 -13.74 -4.96
N GLY A 64 -3.60 -13.88 -3.67
CA GLY A 64 -3.00 -15.10 -3.15
C GLY A 64 -3.93 -16.30 -3.25
N TRP A 65 -5.22 -16.10 -3.00
CA TRP A 65 -6.25 -17.10 -3.24
C TRP A 65 -6.33 -17.52 -4.70
N ALA A 66 -6.35 -16.56 -5.63
CA ALA A 66 -6.38 -16.86 -7.06
C ALA A 66 -5.13 -17.63 -7.51
N VAL A 67 -3.95 -17.24 -7.04
CA VAL A 67 -2.70 -17.98 -7.27
C VAL A 67 -2.82 -19.41 -6.73
N SER A 68 -3.31 -19.59 -5.52
CA SER A 68 -3.47 -20.92 -4.91
C SER A 68 -4.45 -21.82 -5.68
N MET A 69 -5.60 -21.29 -6.07
CA MET A 69 -6.58 -22.04 -6.86
C MET A 69 -6.05 -22.37 -8.25
N ILE A 70 -5.40 -21.42 -8.94
CA ILE A 70 -4.82 -21.67 -10.27
C ILE A 70 -3.74 -22.74 -10.20
N ILE A 71 -2.80 -22.67 -9.26
CA ILE A 71 -1.74 -23.68 -9.16
C ILE A 71 -2.34 -25.04 -8.83
N ARG A 72 -3.12 -25.10 -7.74
CA ARG A 72 -3.57 -26.38 -7.20
C ARG A 72 -4.64 -27.03 -8.06
N ASP A 73 -5.72 -26.32 -8.38
CA ASP A 73 -6.85 -26.95 -9.08
C ASP A 73 -6.54 -27.26 -10.54
N PHE A 74 -5.64 -26.52 -11.18
CA PHE A 74 -5.20 -26.84 -12.54
C PHE A 74 -4.37 -28.13 -12.57
N VAL A 75 -3.48 -28.36 -11.59
CA VAL A 75 -2.78 -29.65 -11.42
C VAL A 75 -3.78 -30.80 -11.24
N TRP A 76 -4.76 -30.65 -10.34
CA TRP A 76 -5.74 -31.71 -10.10
C TRP A 76 -6.67 -31.99 -11.27
N LEU A 77 -7.05 -30.96 -12.05
CA LEU A 77 -7.84 -31.13 -13.27
C LEU A 77 -7.09 -31.94 -14.33
N ARG A 78 -5.75 -31.85 -14.33
CA ARG A 78 -4.87 -32.50 -15.29
C ARG A 78 -4.46 -33.91 -14.91
N VAL A 79 -4.10 -34.11 -13.65
CA VAL A 79 -3.83 -35.45 -13.08
C VAL A 79 -5.10 -36.32 -13.11
N GLY A 80 -6.27 -35.68 -13.12
CA GLY A 80 -7.56 -36.33 -13.05
C GLY A 80 -8.09 -36.31 -11.62
N THR A 81 -9.34 -35.89 -11.48
CA THR A 81 -10.04 -35.86 -10.19
C THR A 81 -11.43 -36.43 -10.37
N SER A 82 -12.01 -37.01 -9.31
CA SER A 82 -13.38 -37.51 -9.32
C SER A 82 -14.43 -36.38 -9.41
N VAL A 83 -14.04 -35.14 -9.11
CA VAL A 83 -14.94 -33.97 -9.05
C VAL A 83 -14.44 -32.79 -9.90
N PRO A 84 -14.25 -32.96 -11.22
CA PRO A 84 -13.65 -31.93 -12.07
C PRO A 84 -14.49 -30.65 -12.14
N GLY A 85 -15.82 -30.78 -12.15
CA GLY A 85 -16.73 -29.62 -12.20
C GLY A 85 -16.59 -28.70 -10.99
N GLN A 86 -16.42 -29.25 -9.78
CA GLN A 86 -16.25 -28.43 -8.58
C GLN A 86 -14.92 -27.67 -8.60
N ARG A 87 -13.83 -28.28 -9.09
CA ARG A 87 -12.53 -27.62 -9.20
C ARG A 87 -12.54 -26.51 -10.25
N ALA A 88 -13.13 -26.78 -11.41
CA ALA A 88 -13.31 -25.77 -12.46
C ALA A 88 -14.14 -24.58 -11.95
N ALA A 89 -15.22 -24.84 -11.19
CA ALA A 89 -16.03 -23.79 -10.59
C ALA A 89 -15.24 -22.93 -9.59
N ARG A 90 -14.34 -23.51 -8.78
CA ARG A 90 -13.48 -22.73 -7.87
C ARG A 90 -12.48 -21.84 -8.59
N VAL A 91 -11.84 -22.35 -9.63
CA VAL A 91 -10.93 -21.54 -10.47
C VAL A 91 -11.70 -20.40 -11.13
N PHE A 92 -12.88 -20.69 -11.65
CA PHE A 92 -13.77 -19.67 -12.23
C PHE A 92 -14.17 -18.59 -11.21
N ASP A 93 -14.58 -18.99 -10.00
CA ASP A 93 -14.94 -18.09 -8.91
C ASP A 93 -13.76 -17.19 -8.50
N ALA A 94 -12.55 -17.76 -8.41
CA ALA A 94 -11.34 -16.98 -8.11
C ALA A 94 -11.01 -15.95 -9.21
N ILE A 95 -11.13 -16.33 -10.48
CA ILE A 95 -10.94 -15.42 -11.61
C ILE A 95 -12.02 -14.32 -11.60
N LEU A 96 -13.28 -14.69 -11.35
CA LEU A 96 -14.39 -13.74 -11.28
C LEU A 96 -14.17 -12.73 -10.16
N LEU A 97 -13.71 -13.15 -8.98
CA LEU A 97 -13.42 -12.26 -7.87
C LEU A 97 -12.23 -11.32 -8.17
N VAL A 98 -11.17 -11.80 -8.82
CA VAL A 98 -10.05 -10.95 -9.25
C VAL A 98 -10.52 -9.91 -10.27
N VAL A 99 -11.27 -10.32 -11.29
CA VAL A 99 -11.80 -9.40 -12.30
C VAL A 99 -12.74 -8.37 -11.67
N GLY A 100 -13.59 -8.80 -10.74
CA GLY A 100 -14.46 -7.91 -9.97
C GLY A 100 -13.68 -6.91 -9.10
N LEU A 101 -12.64 -7.37 -8.41
CA LEU A 101 -11.73 -6.53 -7.63
C LEU A 101 -11.04 -5.48 -8.52
N LEU A 102 -10.46 -5.90 -9.64
CA LEU A 102 -9.79 -5.00 -10.59
C LEU A 102 -10.78 -3.97 -11.15
N GLY A 103 -11.99 -4.41 -11.54
CA GLY A 103 -13.04 -3.52 -12.00
C GLY A 103 -13.45 -2.48 -10.95
N LEU A 104 -13.62 -2.91 -9.71
CA LEU A 104 -13.95 -2.03 -8.59
C LEU A 104 -12.82 -1.04 -8.29
N GLN A 105 -11.56 -1.50 -8.24
CA GLN A 105 -10.41 -0.63 -8.03
C GLN A 105 -10.26 0.40 -9.16
N ILE A 106 -10.42 0.00 -10.43
CA ILE A 106 -10.39 0.93 -11.57
C ILE A 106 -11.51 1.96 -11.44
N PHE A 107 -12.73 1.52 -11.13
CA PHE A 107 -13.86 2.43 -10.91
C PHE A 107 -13.56 3.45 -9.81
N LEU A 108 -13.05 3.00 -8.67
CA LEU A 108 -12.71 3.89 -7.55
C LEU A 108 -11.56 4.83 -7.88
N LEU A 109 -10.52 4.37 -8.59
CA LEU A 109 -9.43 5.26 -9.06
C LEU A 109 -9.95 6.34 -10.01
N LEU A 110 -10.84 5.99 -10.93
CA LEU A 110 -11.47 6.96 -11.82
C LEU A 110 -12.35 7.94 -11.04
N ALA A 111 -13.07 7.48 -10.03
CA ALA A 111 -13.86 8.33 -9.13
C ALA A 111 -12.98 9.30 -8.33
N VAL A 112 -11.89 8.82 -7.72
CA VAL A 112 -10.92 9.68 -7.01
C VAL A 112 -10.33 10.71 -7.97
N SER A 113 -9.90 10.29 -9.16
CA SER A 113 -9.31 11.20 -10.15
C SER A 113 -10.28 12.29 -10.60
N ARG A 114 -11.51 11.92 -10.96
CA ARG A 114 -12.48 12.85 -11.56
C ARG A 114 -13.33 13.62 -10.55
N LEU A 115 -13.80 12.95 -9.51
CA LEU A 115 -14.77 13.51 -8.57
C LEU A 115 -14.10 14.17 -7.35
N LEU A 116 -12.90 13.72 -6.97
CA LEU A 116 -12.21 14.24 -5.79
C LEU A 116 -11.03 15.14 -6.19
N SER A 117 -10.04 14.58 -6.90
CA SER A 117 -8.81 15.31 -7.24
C SER A 117 -9.06 16.46 -8.21
N GLY A 118 -9.92 16.28 -9.23
CA GLY A 118 -10.24 17.34 -10.19
C GLY A 118 -10.79 18.62 -9.53
N PRO A 119 -11.93 18.54 -8.79
CA PRO A 119 -12.49 19.68 -8.08
C PRO A 119 -11.54 20.26 -7.02
N ALA A 120 -10.82 19.43 -6.27
CA ALA A 120 -9.86 19.90 -5.29
C ALA A 120 -8.72 20.72 -5.93
N VAL A 121 -8.16 20.25 -7.05
CA VAL A 121 -7.14 20.96 -7.83
C VAL A 121 -7.68 22.28 -8.39
N TYR A 122 -8.95 22.33 -8.80
CA TYR A 122 -9.56 23.58 -9.24
C TYR A 122 -9.70 24.59 -8.09
N ALA A 123 -10.25 24.16 -6.95
CA ALA A 123 -10.50 25.00 -5.78
C ALA A 123 -9.21 25.61 -5.21
N ILE A 124 -8.15 24.81 -5.05
CA ILE A 124 -6.85 25.32 -4.59
C ILE A 124 -6.23 26.31 -5.59
N ARG A 125 -6.39 26.10 -6.90
CA ARG A 125 -5.88 27.01 -7.93
C ARG A 125 -6.63 28.33 -7.96
N GLU A 126 -7.94 28.31 -7.75
CA GLU A 126 -8.78 29.49 -7.61
C GLU A 126 -8.37 30.32 -6.39
N THR A 127 -8.27 29.65 -5.23
CA THR A 127 -7.83 30.26 -3.96
C THR A 127 -6.45 30.90 -4.09
N TYR A 128 -5.48 30.17 -4.65
CA TYR A 128 -4.13 30.70 -4.88
C TYR A 128 -4.11 31.82 -5.95
N SER A 129 -4.95 31.74 -6.99
CA SER A 129 -5.07 32.80 -8.00
C SER A 129 -5.60 34.10 -7.41
N ALA A 130 -6.55 34.03 -6.48
CA ALA A 130 -7.07 35.21 -5.79
C ALA A 130 -6.01 35.86 -4.90
N TYR A 131 -5.20 35.04 -4.21
CA TYR A 131 -4.04 35.51 -3.47
C TYR A 131 -3.02 36.23 -4.38
N GLU A 132 -2.63 35.58 -5.48
CA GLU A 132 -1.66 36.12 -6.45
C GLU A 132 -2.11 37.46 -7.04
N GLU A 133 -3.40 37.61 -7.37
CA GLU A 133 -3.96 38.86 -7.87
C GLU A 133 -3.83 40.02 -6.86
N LEU A 134 -4.03 39.74 -5.57
CA LEU A 134 -3.90 40.76 -4.53
C LEU A 134 -2.43 41.17 -4.33
N MET A 135 -1.54 40.19 -4.30
CA MET A 135 -0.12 40.38 -3.95
C MET A 135 0.72 40.99 -5.08
N TYR A 136 0.28 40.85 -6.34
CA TYR A 136 1.00 41.30 -7.54
C TYR A 136 0.17 42.33 -8.35
N PRO A 137 -0.01 43.57 -7.87
CA PRO A 137 -0.82 44.58 -8.56
C PRO A 137 -0.34 44.83 -9.99
N ASN A 138 -1.17 44.54 -10.99
CA ASN A 138 -0.83 44.70 -12.41
C ASN A 138 0.39 43.87 -12.89
N HIS A 139 0.88 42.93 -12.09
CA HIS A 139 2.05 42.10 -12.39
C HIS A 139 1.68 40.61 -12.35
N THR A 140 0.54 40.26 -12.93
CA THR A 140 0.09 38.87 -13.07
C THR A 140 0.01 38.44 -14.54
N GLN A 141 0.34 37.18 -14.81
CA GLN A 141 0.14 36.51 -16.08
C GLN A 141 -0.88 35.37 -15.94
N LEU A 142 -1.60 35.04 -17.01
CA LEU A 142 -2.51 33.90 -17.04
C LEU A 142 -1.74 32.62 -17.38
N THR A 143 -1.96 31.57 -16.60
CA THR A 143 -1.46 30.21 -16.88
C THR A 143 -2.23 29.56 -18.02
N VAL A 144 -1.71 28.43 -18.53
CA VAL A 144 -2.40 27.59 -19.53
C VAL A 144 -3.81 27.16 -19.10
N ASN A 145 -4.09 27.16 -17.80
CA ASN A 145 -5.39 26.79 -17.22
C ASN A 145 -6.26 28.01 -16.89
N GLY A 146 -5.87 29.23 -17.26
CA GLY A 146 -6.64 30.46 -17.04
C GLY A 146 -6.55 31.07 -15.64
N PHE A 147 -5.66 30.58 -14.77
CA PHE A 147 -5.43 31.15 -13.43
C PHE A 147 -4.32 32.20 -13.45
N LYS A 148 -4.45 33.26 -12.65
CA LYS A 148 -3.45 34.34 -12.52
C LYS A 148 -2.24 33.86 -11.70
N ARG A 149 -1.04 34.29 -12.08
CA ARG A 149 0.24 34.06 -11.39
C ARG A 149 1.08 35.31 -11.41
N GLY A 150 1.69 35.67 -10.29
CA GLY A 150 2.56 36.82 -10.19
C GLY A 150 3.81 36.71 -11.07
N ILE A 151 4.41 37.83 -11.43
CA ILE A 151 5.71 37.91 -12.11
C ILE A 151 6.82 38.00 -11.04
N PRO A 152 7.93 37.25 -11.13
CA PRO A 152 8.98 37.27 -10.11
C PRO A 152 9.51 38.68 -9.86
N GLY A 153 9.76 39.04 -8.60
CA GLY A 153 10.31 40.35 -8.21
C GLY A 153 9.26 41.45 -7.94
N HIS A 154 7.98 41.20 -8.20
CA HIS A 154 6.90 42.16 -7.98
C HIS A 154 5.97 41.83 -6.80
N LEU A 155 6.43 40.98 -5.87
CA LEU A 155 5.66 40.59 -4.70
C LEU A 155 5.59 41.75 -3.70
N VAL A 156 4.38 42.19 -3.33
CA VAL A 156 4.18 43.24 -2.32
C VAL A 156 3.58 42.62 -1.06
N GLU A 157 4.45 42.18 -0.13
CA GLU A 157 4.04 41.48 1.11
C GLU A 157 3.02 42.25 1.97
N GLU A 158 3.14 43.58 2.02
CA GLU A 158 2.27 44.44 2.83
C GLU A 158 0.79 44.35 2.44
N ARG A 159 0.50 43.97 1.19
CA ARG A 159 -0.88 43.79 0.71
C ARG A 159 -1.57 42.58 1.31
N PHE A 160 -0.84 41.67 1.92
CA PHE A 160 -1.44 40.56 2.67
C PHE A 160 -2.36 41.07 3.78
N LEU A 161 -2.03 42.21 4.41
CA LEU A 161 -2.85 42.85 5.44
C LEU A 161 -4.17 43.43 4.90
N LEU A 162 -4.30 43.60 3.58
CA LEU A 162 -5.53 44.04 2.93
C LEU A 162 -6.50 42.86 2.67
N MET A 163 -6.01 41.62 2.79
CA MET A 163 -6.83 40.43 2.61
C MET A 163 -7.78 40.25 3.79
N SER A 164 -8.99 39.76 3.53
CA SER A 164 -9.90 39.39 4.62
C SER A 164 -9.31 38.25 5.46
N ASN A 165 -9.54 38.27 6.78
CA ASN A 165 -9.00 37.24 7.68
C ASN A 165 -9.42 35.82 7.27
N SER A 166 -10.63 35.63 6.73
CA SER A 166 -11.11 34.32 6.26
C SER A 166 -10.33 33.83 5.04
N THR A 167 -10.12 34.68 4.04
CA THR A 167 -9.35 34.31 2.83
C THR A 167 -7.87 34.09 3.18
N ALA A 168 -7.31 34.90 4.08
CA ALA A 168 -5.95 34.72 4.57
C ALA A 168 -5.78 33.34 5.25
N HIS A 169 -6.77 32.93 6.06
CA HIS A 169 -6.78 31.62 6.68
C HIS A 169 -6.85 30.48 5.64
N GLU A 170 -7.79 30.55 4.69
CA GLU A 170 -7.93 29.56 3.62
C GLU A 170 -6.65 29.40 2.78
N VAL A 171 -5.99 30.51 2.45
CA VAL A 171 -4.73 30.51 1.71
C VAL A 171 -3.60 29.90 2.54
N CYS A 172 -3.52 30.23 3.83
CA CYS A 172 -2.49 29.68 4.72
C CYS A 172 -2.71 28.21 5.06
N GLU A 173 -3.94 27.71 4.94
CA GLU A 173 -4.29 26.29 5.07
C GLU A 173 -3.94 25.44 3.84
N ILE A 174 -3.46 26.05 2.74
CA ILE A 174 -2.93 25.32 1.61
C ILE A 174 -1.71 24.50 2.07
N PRO A 175 -1.67 23.17 1.89
CA PRO A 175 -0.59 22.33 2.44
C PRO A 175 0.83 22.72 2.01
N LEU A 176 0.97 23.39 0.85
CA LEU A 176 2.25 23.88 0.34
C LEU A 176 2.81 25.10 1.10
N SER A 177 2.03 25.78 1.96
CA SER A 177 2.55 26.76 2.92
C SER A 177 3.35 26.05 4.04
N HIS A 178 3.06 24.76 4.27
CA HIS A 178 3.67 23.88 5.27
C HIS A 178 4.38 22.67 4.65
N PRO A 179 5.48 22.86 3.90
CA PRO A 179 6.14 21.78 3.15
C PRO A 179 6.54 20.59 4.02
N TRP A 180 7.00 20.82 5.25
CA TRP A 180 7.43 19.75 6.15
C TRP A 180 6.27 18.85 6.59
N TYR A 181 5.12 19.45 6.89
CA TYR A 181 3.90 18.71 7.23
C TYR A 181 3.41 17.91 6.01
N LEU A 182 3.31 18.56 4.85
CA LEU A 182 2.90 17.89 3.62
C LEU A 182 3.85 16.73 3.24
N MET A 183 5.16 16.93 3.38
CA MET A 183 6.16 15.87 3.13
C MET A 183 5.99 14.70 4.10
N ALA A 184 5.72 14.95 5.38
CA ALA A 184 5.47 13.88 6.34
C ALA A 184 4.24 13.05 5.95
N VAL A 185 3.13 13.71 5.56
CA VAL A 185 1.91 13.01 5.12
C VAL A 185 2.14 12.23 3.81
N ILE A 186 2.80 12.84 2.82
CA ILE A 186 3.14 12.15 1.56
C ILE A 186 4.12 10.99 1.81
N PHE A 187 5.06 11.14 2.73
CA PHE A 187 5.98 10.09 3.12
C PHE A 187 5.24 8.88 3.73
N ILE A 188 4.33 9.13 4.68
CA ILE A 188 3.48 8.08 5.28
C ILE A 188 2.66 7.39 4.18
N TRP A 189 1.99 8.16 3.33
CA TRP A 189 1.24 7.62 2.20
C TRP A 189 2.10 6.75 1.27
N THR A 190 3.33 7.20 0.99
CA THR A 190 4.28 6.47 0.15
C THR A 190 4.71 5.17 0.82
N LEU A 191 4.95 5.15 2.13
CA LEU A 191 5.24 3.93 2.88
C LEU A 191 4.09 2.92 2.78
N THR A 192 2.85 3.37 2.93
CA THR A 192 1.65 2.51 2.79
C THR A 192 1.62 1.83 1.42
N CYS A 193 1.85 2.60 0.35
CA CYS A 193 1.93 2.03 -1.00
C CYS A 193 3.16 1.13 -1.20
N GLN A 194 4.30 1.45 -0.58
CA GLN A 194 5.52 0.66 -0.72
C GLN A 194 5.44 -0.72 -0.07
N VAL A 195 4.76 -0.86 1.07
CA VAL A 195 4.52 -2.17 1.69
C VAL A 195 3.87 -3.11 0.69
N GLU A 196 2.82 -2.64 0.03
CA GLU A 196 2.13 -3.42 -1.00
C GLU A 196 2.98 -3.67 -2.24
N LEU A 197 3.74 -2.66 -2.70
CA LEU A 197 4.61 -2.81 -3.86
C LEU A 197 5.72 -3.84 -3.61
N ARG A 198 6.27 -3.84 -2.39
CA ARG A 198 7.26 -4.81 -1.94
C ARG A 198 6.67 -6.21 -1.92
N ASN A 199 5.47 -6.39 -1.37
CA ASN A 199 4.78 -7.69 -1.35
C ASN A 199 4.54 -8.22 -2.77
N ILE A 200 4.13 -7.35 -3.70
CA ILE A 200 3.96 -7.70 -5.12
C ILE A 200 5.29 -8.11 -5.74
N PHE A 201 6.35 -7.34 -5.49
CA PHE A 201 7.67 -7.60 -6.03
C PHE A 201 8.23 -8.93 -5.50
N GLU A 202 8.24 -9.14 -4.19
CA GLU A 202 8.73 -10.37 -3.57
C GLU A 202 7.94 -11.59 -4.05
N THR A 203 6.60 -11.52 -4.10
CA THR A 203 5.76 -12.60 -4.61
C THR A 203 6.03 -12.88 -6.09
N SER A 204 6.16 -11.84 -6.91
CA SER A 204 6.47 -11.96 -8.33
C SER A 204 7.85 -12.59 -8.55
N VAL A 205 8.85 -12.19 -7.76
CA VAL A 205 10.20 -12.75 -7.85
C VAL A 205 10.22 -14.22 -7.46
N ARG A 206 9.55 -14.57 -6.35
CA ARG A 206 9.46 -15.95 -5.88
C ARG A 206 8.79 -16.84 -6.93
N LEU A 207 7.59 -16.48 -7.39
CA LEU A 207 6.80 -17.29 -8.30
C LEU A 207 7.36 -17.33 -9.73
N LEU A 208 7.79 -16.20 -10.29
CA LEU A 208 8.14 -16.13 -11.71
C LEU A 208 9.61 -16.48 -11.97
N TRP A 209 10.52 -15.99 -11.12
CA TRP A 209 11.96 -16.12 -11.31
C TRP A 209 12.59 -17.25 -10.52
N LYS A 210 12.22 -17.44 -9.25
CA LYS A 210 12.86 -18.46 -8.38
C LYS A 210 12.28 -19.85 -8.55
N THR A 211 10.96 -19.97 -8.67
CA THR A 211 10.34 -21.28 -8.89
C THR A 211 10.74 -21.82 -10.27
N PRO A 212 11.37 -23.01 -10.38
CA PRO A 212 11.81 -23.55 -11.65
C PRO A 212 10.63 -23.84 -12.57
N THR A 213 10.87 -23.77 -13.88
CA THR A 213 9.85 -24.12 -14.87
C THR A 213 9.86 -25.64 -15.08
N VAL A 214 8.77 -26.32 -14.75
CA VAL A 214 8.65 -27.77 -14.93
C VAL A 214 7.82 -28.10 -16.18
N PRO A 215 8.19 -29.13 -16.96
CA PRO A 215 7.45 -29.53 -18.16
C PRO A 215 6.18 -30.32 -17.81
N SER A 216 6.19 -31.03 -16.67
CA SER A 216 5.09 -31.87 -16.20
C SER A 216 4.37 -31.21 -15.04
N GLU A 217 3.03 -31.29 -15.07
CA GLU A 217 2.17 -30.77 -14.00
C GLU A 217 2.22 -31.63 -12.73
N VAL A 218 2.69 -32.88 -12.82
CA VAL A 218 2.85 -33.79 -11.67
C VAL A 218 3.95 -33.29 -10.72
N ASP A 219 4.96 -32.61 -11.26
CA ASP A 219 6.12 -32.10 -10.50
C ASP A 219 5.90 -30.67 -9.96
N VAL A 220 4.70 -30.10 -10.16
CA VAL A 220 4.36 -28.75 -9.67
C VAL A 220 4.20 -28.75 -8.15
N LEU A 221 3.59 -29.80 -7.59
CA LEU A 221 3.32 -29.93 -6.17
C LEU A 221 4.17 -31.04 -5.55
N GLY A 222 5.06 -30.67 -4.64
CA GLY A 222 5.76 -31.61 -3.78
C GLY A 222 4.80 -32.24 -2.78
N ARG A 223 4.91 -33.54 -2.54
CA ARG A 223 4.22 -34.22 -1.44
C ARG A 223 4.85 -33.77 -0.12
N MET A 224 4.09 -33.07 0.72
CA MET A 224 4.36 -33.10 2.16
C MET A 224 3.56 -34.21 2.82
N ASP A 225 3.94 -34.55 4.06
CA ASP A 225 3.09 -35.31 4.96
C ASP A 225 1.68 -34.69 5.02
N GLU A 226 0.64 -35.53 5.15
CA GLU A 226 -0.77 -35.15 4.99
C GLU A 226 -1.21 -33.95 5.86
N GLU A 227 -0.46 -33.64 6.92
CA GLU A 227 -0.74 -32.56 7.87
C GLU A 227 -0.19 -31.20 7.42
N GLN A 228 0.91 -31.13 6.64
CA GLN A 228 1.66 -29.89 6.42
C GLN A 228 1.29 -29.10 5.15
N GLY A 229 0.34 -29.57 4.33
CA GLY A 229 -0.12 -28.85 3.14
C GLY A 229 0.69 -29.17 1.86
N ALA A 230 0.59 -28.32 0.83
CA ALA A 230 1.22 -28.54 -0.47
C ALA A 230 2.38 -27.56 -0.70
N ARG A 231 3.56 -28.07 -1.10
CA ARG A 231 4.72 -27.24 -1.48
C ARG A 231 4.76 -27.03 -2.99
N VAL A 232 4.97 -25.79 -3.43
CA VAL A 232 5.19 -25.49 -4.85
C VAL A 232 6.67 -25.73 -5.19
N GLU A 233 6.96 -26.87 -5.81
CA GLU A 233 8.31 -27.26 -6.26
C GLU A 233 8.66 -26.62 -7.62
N GLY A 234 7.67 -26.45 -8.48
CA GLY A 234 7.83 -25.92 -9.84
C GLY A 234 6.55 -25.29 -10.37
N LEU A 235 6.66 -24.51 -11.44
CA LEU A 235 5.50 -23.96 -12.16
C LEU A 235 5.63 -24.20 -13.66
N THR A 236 4.55 -24.55 -14.32
CA THR A 236 4.58 -24.63 -15.79
C THR A 236 4.67 -23.23 -16.41
N LEU A 237 5.19 -23.14 -17.63
CA LEU A 237 5.29 -21.85 -18.34
C LEU A 237 3.93 -21.17 -18.49
N ALA A 238 2.87 -21.95 -18.76
CA ALA A 238 1.51 -21.43 -18.87
C ALA A 238 1.03 -20.80 -17.55
N MET A 239 1.28 -21.45 -16.41
CA MET A 239 0.95 -20.89 -15.09
C MET A 239 1.73 -19.59 -14.83
N LYS A 240 3.01 -19.51 -15.18
CA LYS A 240 3.80 -18.27 -15.06
C LYS A 240 3.24 -17.14 -15.92
N LEU A 241 2.80 -17.44 -17.15
CA LEU A 241 2.17 -16.48 -18.05
C LEU A 241 0.80 -16.01 -17.56
N VAL A 242 0.04 -16.85 -16.86
CA VAL A 242 -1.22 -16.42 -16.23
C VAL A 242 -0.94 -15.62 -14.96
N VAL A 243 -0.14 -16.14 -14.04
CA VAL A 243 0.08 -15.49 -12.74
C VAL A 243 0.85 -14.18 -12.88
N GLY A 244 1.91 -14.14 -13.68
CA GLY A 244 2.77 -12.96 -13.77
C GLY A 244 2.09 -11.76 -14.45
N PRO A 245 2.00 -11.75 -15.79
CA PRO A 245 1.51 -10.58 -16.51
C PRO A 245 -0.01 -10.36 -16.38
N LEU A 246 -0.83 -11.40 -16.11
CA LEU A 246 -2.29 -11.21 -16.01
C LEU A 246 -2.74 -10.85 -14.58
N LEU A 247 -2.05 -11.30 -13.52
CA LEU A 247 -2.42 -10.96 -12.14
C LEU A 247 -1.50 -9.91 -11.51
N GLN A 248 -0.18 -10.11 -11.55
CA GLN A 248 0.76 -9.24 -10.83
C GLN A 248 0.98 -7.89 -11.50
N LEU A 249 1.08 -7.84 -12.84
CA LEU A 249 1.35 -6.59 -13.55
C LEU A 249 0.20 -5.55 -13.40
N PRO A 250 -1.10 -5.92 -13.57
CA PRO A 250 -2.19 -4.98 -13.31
C PRO A 250 -2.21 -4.50 -11.85
N ARG A 251 -1.93 -5.39 -10.88
CA ARG A 251 -1.84 -5.03 -9.45
C ARG A 251 -0.75 -3.96 -9.23
N ALA A 252 0.44 -4.15 -9.79
CA ALA A 252 1.55 -3.20 -9.69
C ALA A 252 1.22 -1.85 -10.36
N LEU A 253 0.66 -1.86 -11.58
CA LEU A 253 0.32 -0.66 -12.31
C LEU A 253 -0.75 0.17 -11.59
N MET A 254 -1.76 -0.50 -11.03
CA MET A 254 -2.81 0.13 -10.24
C MET A 254 -2.25 0.82 -9.00
N LEU A 255 -1.32 0.17 -8.30
CA LEU A 255 -0.70 0.71 -7.09
C LEU A 255 0.20 1.93 -7.39
N VAL A 256 0.99 1.89 -8.48
CA VAL A 256 1.80 3.04 -8.91
C VAL A 256 0.91 4.22 -9.31
N THR A 257 -0.19 3.94 -10.01
CA THR A 257 -1.18 4.96 -10.37
C THR A 257 -1.86 5.55 -9.14
N LEU A 258 -2.23 4.70 -8.16
CA LEU A 258 -2.81 5.11 -6.88
C LEU A 258 -1.83 5.97 -6.07
N LEU A 259 -0.54 5.61 -6.01
CA LEU A 259 0.49 6.41 -5.35
C LEU A 259 0.53 7.83 -5.92
N TYR A 260 0.64 7.96 -7.24
CA TYR A 260 0.70 9.27 -7.91
C TYR A 260 -0.59 10.09 -7.73
N LEU A 261 -1.76 9.47 -7.94
CA LEU A 261 -3.05 10.15 -7.76
C LEU A 261 -3.30 10.54 -6.30
N GLY A 262 -2.88 9.70 -5.36
CA GLY A 262 -2.96 9.96 -3.93
C GLY A 262 -2.15 11.19 -3.55
N CYS A 263 -0.87 11.25 -3.96
CA CYS A 263 -0.05 12.44 -3.73
C CYS A 263 -0.70 13.71 -4.31
N ARG A 264 -1.25 13.62 -5.54
CA ARG A 264 -1.92 14.76 -6.20
C ARG A 264 -3.15 15.22 -5.46
N TRP A 265 -3.98 14.30 -4.98
CA TRP A 265 -5.17 14.65 -4.22
C TRP A 265 -4.82 15.24 -2.85
N LEU A 266 -3.84 14.66 -2.14
CA LEU A 266 -3.38 15.17 -0.84
C LEU A 266 -2.81 16.59 -0.94
N THR A 267 -1.98 16.89 -1.94
CA THR A 267 -1.46 18.24 -2.17
C THR A 267 -2.53 19.23 -2.59
N ALA A 268 -3.62 18.78 -3.21
CA ALA A 268 -4.73 19.62 -3.66
C ALA A 268 -5.81 19.87 -2.60
N THR A 269 -5.68 19.26 -1.42
CA THR A 269 -6.66 19.41 -0.34
C THR A 269 -6.52 20.80 0.31
N LEU A 270 -7.65 21.48 0.52
CA LEU A 270 -7.72 22.70 1.32
C LEU A 270 -7.91 22.29 2.78
N GLY A 271 -7.16 22.89 3.71
CA GLY A 271 -7.23 22.52 5.12
C GLY A 271 -6.22 21.42 5.47
N LEU A 272 -5.38 21.69 6.46
CA LEU A 272 -4.35 20.74 6.91
C LEU A 272 -4.94 19.47 7.54
N GLY A 273 -6.08 19.59 8.25
CA GLY A 273 -6.78 18.46 8.85
C GLY A 273 -7.38 17.52 7.81
N ASP A 274 -7.89 18.07 6.72
CA ASP A 274 -8.50 17.30 5.63
C ASP A 274 -7.45 16.48 4.88
N VAL A 275 -6.18 16.92 4.83
CA VAL A 275 -5.10 16.13 4.23
C VAL A 275 -4.96 14.77 4.90
N LEU A 276 -5.02 14.72 6.23
CA LEU A 276 -4.91 13.45 6.98
C LEU A 276 -6.14 12.57 6.76
N LEU A 277 -7.35 13.15 6.80
CA LEU A 277 -8.58 12.42 6.55
C LEU A 277 -8.62 11.83 5.13
N ASN A 278 -8.16 12.59 4.14
CA ASN A 278 -8.05 12.12 2.76
C ASN A 278 -6.98 11.03 2.62
N GLY A 279 -5.89 11.09 3.39
CA GLY A 279 -4.87 10.03 3.46
C GLY A 279 -5.44 8.71 3.96
N LEU A 280 -6.24 8.75 5.04
CA LEU A 280 -6.95 7.58 5.56
C LEU A 280 -7.99 7.04 4.57
N ALA A 281 -8.68 7.92 3.85
CA ALA A 281 -9.63 7.50 2.81
C ALA A 281 -8.94 6.78 1.64
N LEU A 282 -7.71 7.18 1.29
CA LEU A 282 -6.90 6.51 0.27
C LEU A 282 -6.42 5.12 0.72
N GLU A 283 -6.14 4.94 2.01
CA GLU A 283 -5.76 3.64 2.58
C GLU A 283 -6.84 2.57 2.36
N PHE A 284 -8.13 2.94 2.43
CA PHE A 284 -9.24 2.04 2.14
C PHE A 284 -9.13 1.39 0.74
N LEU A 285 -8.61 2.12 -0.26
CA LEU A 285 -8.44 1.58 -1.62
C LEU A 285 -7.35 0.50 -1.69
N VAL A 286 -6.33 0.64 -0.85
CA VAL A 286 -5.22 -0.32 -0.74
C VAL A 286 -5.70 -1.60 -0.05
N VAL A 287 -6.45 -1.48 1.04
CA VAL A 287 -6.94 -2.59 1.88
C VAL A 287 -8.15 -3.32 1.26
N LEU A 288 -8.76 -2.77 0.21
CA LEU A 288 -9.95 -3.34 -0.44
C LEU A 288 -9.80 -4.82 -0.85
N LYS A 289 -8.60 -5.23 -1.29
CA LYS A 289 -8.31 -6.63 -1.64
C LYS A 289 -8.48 -7.58 -0.46
N ASP A 290 -8.09 -7.16 0.74
CA ASP A 290 -8.10 -8.00 1.93
C ASP A 290 -9.51 -8.04 2.51
N MET A 291 -10.23 -6.92 2.43
CA MET A 291 -11.67 -6.87 2.76
C MET A 291 -12.48 -7.83 1.90
N LEU A 292 -12.31 -7.77 0.57
CA LEU A 292 -13.03 -8.67 -0.34
C LEU A 292 -12.65 -10.13 -0.11
N TYR A 293 -11.39 -10.43 0.15
CA TYR A 293 -10.98 -11.78 0.54
C TYR A 293 -11.67 -12.22 1.83
N SER A 294 -11.68 -11.38 2.87
CA SER A 294 -12.28 -11.69 4.17
C SER A 294 -13.80 -11.87 4.15
N VAL A 295 -14.48 -11.40 3.12
CA VAL A 295 -15.95 -11.51 2.99
C VAL A 295 -16.34 -12.58 1.98
N CYS A 296 -15.70 -12.59 0.81
CA CYS A 296 -16.10 -13.44 -0.31
C CYS A 296 -15.46 -14.82 -0.27
N SER A 297 -14.29 -14.99 0.35
CA SER A 297 -13.64 -16.31 0.40
C SER A 297 -14.35 -17.21 1.42
N SER A 298 -14.71 -18.42 0.96
CA SER A 298 -15.20 -19.47 1.85
C SER A 298 -14.12 -19.88 2.86
N HIS A 299 -14.52 -20.34 4.04
CA HIS A 299 -13.56 -20.81 5.06
C HIS A 299 -12.60 -21.88 4.51
N ARG A 300 -13.12 -22.81 3.69
CA ARG A 300 -12.29 -23.83 3.04
C ARG A 300 -11.25 -23.22 2.09
N ALA A 301 -11.62 -22.20 1.32
CA ALA A 301 -10.69 -21.49 0.44
C ALA A 301 -9.56 -20.81 1.22
N ARG A 302 -9.83 -20.31 2.43
CA ARG A 302 -8.78 -19.72 3.28
C ARG A 302 -7.78 -20.76 3.77
N VAL A 303 -8.30 -21.86 4.33
CA VAL A 303 -7.48 -22.99 4.77
C VAL A 303 -6.64 -23.52 3.61
N ASP A 304 -7.24 -23.64 2.43
CA ASP A 304 -6.56 -24.08 1.21
C ASP A 304 -5.45 -23.11 0.75
N THR A 305 -5.62 -21.80 1.00
CA THR A 305 -4.62 -20.77 0.66
C THR A 305 -3.46 -20.79 1.65
N GLN A 306 -3.76 -20.88 2.95
CA GLN A 306 -2.78 -21.00 4.04
C GLN A 306 -1.95 -22.30 3.96
N ARG A 307 -2.54 -23.38 3.43
CA ARG A 307 -1.86 -24.67 3.24
C ARG A 307 -1.06 -24.77 1.95
N LEU A 308 -0.95 -23.70 1.17
CA LEU A 308 -0.06 -23.66 0.02
C LEU A 308 1.21 -22.90 0.39
N TYR A 309 2.34 -23.56 0.19
CA TYR A 309 3.64 -23.09 0.64
C TYR A 309 4.53 -22.79 -0.56
N ILE A 310 5.09 -21.57 -0.61
CA ILE A 310 5.99 -21.12 -1.67
C ILE A 310 7.41 -21.14 -1.14
N LYS A 311 8.34 -21.59 -1.98
CA LYS A 311 9.77 -21.58 -1.66
C LYS A 311 10.22 -20.14 -1.36
N PRO A 312 10.93 -19.88 -0.25
CA PRO A 312 11.39 -18.54 0.10
C PRO A 312 12.37 -18.01 -0.97
N PHE A 313 12.58 -16.70 -1.00
CA PHE A 313 13.51 -16.09 -1.97
C PHE A 313 14.96 -16.54 -1.78
N ARG A 314 15.33 -16.87 -0.53
CA ARG A 314 16.61 -17.44 -0.12
C ARG A 314 16.31 -18.66 0.74
N ASP A 315 16.97 -19.77 0.46
CA ASP A 315 16.82 -21.01 1.24
C ASP A 315 17.48 -20.88 2.61
N VAL A 316 18.45 -19.98 2.71
CA VAL A 316 19.27 -19.75 3.88
C VAL A 316 19.52 -18.25 4.02
N SER A 317 19.28 -17.69 5.19
CA SER A 317 19.75 -16.35 5.53
C SER A 317 21.10 -16.44 6.22
N VAL A 318 22.15 -16.04 5.49
CA VAL A 318 23.42 -15.68 6.11
C VAL A 318 23.29 -14.22 6.57
N PRO A 319 23.69 -13.86 7.81
CA PRO A 319 23.67 -12.47 8.29
C PRO A 319 24.54 -11.60 7.38
N GLY A 320 23.88 -10.86 6.49
CA GLY A 320 24.53 -10.01 5.52
C GLY A 320 24.21 -8.54 5.76
N VAL A 321 25.14 -7.67 5.38
CA VAL A 321 24.88 -6.21 5.32
C VAL A 321 23.61 -5.93 4.51
N ALA A 322 23.40 -6.65 3.40
CA ALA A 322 22.21 -6.47 2.56
C ALA A 322 20.87 -6.80 3.25
N THR A 323 20.80 -7.81 4.12
CA THR A 323 19.56 -8.14 4.85
C THR A 323 19.26 -7.08 5.89
N PHE A 324 20.29 -6.54 6.56
CA PHE A 324 20.13 -5.49 7.56
C PHE A 324 19.69 -4.14 6.96
N PHE A 325 20.20 -3.80 5.76
CA PHE A 325 19.87 -2.54 5.09
C PHE A 325 18.66 -2.61 4.15
N GLY A 326 18.20 -3.81 3.77
CA GLY A 326 17.10 -4.00 2.81
C GLY A 326 15.83 -3.24 3.17
N GLY A 327 15.38 -3.31 4.43
CA GLY A 327 14.20 -2.54 4.88
C GLY A 327 14.44 -1.02 4.91
N LYS A 328 15.67 -0.60 5.23
CA LYS A 328 16.05 0.83 5.30
C LYS A 328 16.09 1.48 3.92
N ILE A 329 16.50 0.74 2.89
CA ILE A 329 16.53 1.22 1.50
C ILE A 329 15.12 1.66 1.07
N TRP A 330 14.08 0.88 1.37
CA TRP A 330 12.69 1.27 1.05
C TRP A 330 12.28 2.57 1.73
N GLY A 331 12.59 2.73 3.02
CA GLY A 331 12.35 3.99 3.74
C GLY A 331 13.05 5.19 3.10
N ILE A 332 14.31 5.04 2.67
CA ILE A 332 15.05 6.10 1.95
C ILE A 332 14.40 6.41 0.61
N LEU A 333 13.97 5.39 -0.15
CA LEU A 333 13.25 5.57 -1.41
C LEU A 333 11.91 6.29 -1.22
N ALA A 334 11.19 6.01 -0.13
CA ALA A 334 9.95 6.73 0.19
C ALA A 334 10.21 8.21 0.50
N ALA A 335 11.25 8.50 1.29
CA ALA A 335 11.62 9.87 1.63
C ALA A 335 12.08 10.64 0.38
N LEU A 336 12.90 10.01 -0.47
CA LEU A 336 13.32 10.58 -1.74
C LEU A 336 12.12 10.85 -2.65
N TRP A 337 11.19 9.90 -2.76
CA TRP A 337 9.96 10.09 -3.54
C TRP A 337 9.11 11.24 -3.02
N ALA A 338 8.87 11.33 -1.70
CA ALA A 338 8.10 12.40 -1.10
C ALA A 338 8.73 13.78 -1.37
N PHE A 339 10.06 13.88 -1.21
CA PHE A 339 10.83 15.08 -1.54
C PHE A 339 10.72 15.42 -3.03
N THR A 340 11.03 14.46 -3.91
CA THR A 340 10.95 14.64 -5.37
C THR A 340 9.54 15.05 -5.80
N TYR A 341 8.51 14.46 -5.19
CA TYR A 341 7.13 14.81 -5.50
C TYR A 341 6.82 16.25 -5.15
N VAL A 342 7.04 16.64 -3.89
CA VAL A 342 6.67 17.97 -3.38
C VAL A 342 7.40 19.10 -4.11
N PHE A 343 8.69 18.93 -4.41
CA PHE A 343 9.50 19.98 -5.02
C PHE A 343 9.53 19.97 -6.56
N TYR A 344 9.35 18.82 -7.20
CA TYR A 344 9.56 18.69 -8.65
C TYR A 344 8.38 18.11 -9.44
N LEU A 345 7.62 17.16 -8.89
CA LEU A 345 6.55 16.48 -9.64
C LEU A 345 5.14 17.00 -9.36
N GLN A 346 4.96 17.83 -8.32
CA GLN A 346 3.65 18.38 -8.01
C GLN A 346 3.14 19.17 -9.22
N SER A 347 1.93 18.83 -9.67
CA SER A 347 1.25 19.47 -10.79
C SER A 347 0.00 20.23 -10.35
N VAL A 348 -0.21 20.34 -9.03
CA VAL A 348 -1.38 20.97 -8.43
C VAL A 348 -1.29 22.48 -8.62
N LEU A 349 -0.18 23.09 -8.25
CA LEU A 349 0.11 24.51 -8.47
C LEU A 349 1.33 24.63 -9.39
N PRO A 350 1.15 24.68 -10.73
CA PRO A 350 2.27 24.92 -11.63
C PRO A 350 2.91 26.28 -11.30
N ASP A 351 4.24 26.32 -11.38
CA ASP A 351 5.07 27.49 -11.11
C ASP A 351 4.99 28.02 -9.67
N TYR A 352 4.62 27.18 -8.70
CA TYR A 352 4.57 27.56 -7.29
C TYR A 352 5.94 28.03 -6.78
N ARG A 353 5.99 29.22 -6.16
CA ARG A 353 7.24 29.90 -5.79
C ARG A 353 7.57 29.90 -4.30
N TRP A 354 6.85 29.10 -3.50
CA TRP A 354 7.02 29.06 -2.04
C TRP A 354 6.77 30.43 -1.37
N ASP A 355 5.96 31.27 -2.00
CA ASP A 355 5.67 32.66 -1.61
C ASP A 355 4.59 32.79 -0.54
N LEU A 356 3.86 31.71 -0.21
CA LEU A 356 2.88 31.69 0.89
C LEU A 356 3.51 31.61 2.27
N ARG A 357 4.68 30.97 2.40
CA ARG A 357 5.24 30.59 3.70
C ARG A 357 5.50 31.81 4.58
N GLU A 358 6.19 32.80 4.03
CA GLU A 358 6.63 33.96 4.80
C GLU A 358 5.44 34.83 5.27
N PRO A 359 4.48 35.25 4.40
CA PRO A 359 3.30 35.99 4.84
C PRO A 359 2.44 35.25 5.87
N CYS A 360 2.25 33.93 5.71
CA CYS A 360 1.46 33.12 6.63
C CYS A 360 2.12 33.01 8.01
N THR A 361 3.44 32.78 8.07
CA THR A 361 4.17 32.71 9.35
C THR A 361 4.21 34.03 10.11
N LYS A 362 4.22 35.17 9.39
CA LYS A 362 4.28 36.50 10.01
C LYS A 362 2.93 36.94 10.58
N ASN A 363 1.84 36.69 9.86
CA ASN A 363 0.54 37.32 10.14
C ASN A 363 -0.45 36.40 10.87
N ILE A 364 -0.29 35.09 10.75
CA ILE A 364 -1.14 34.12 11.44
C ILE A 364 -0.25 33.42 12.46
N PRO A 365 -0.34 33.80 13.76
CA PRO A 365 0.33 33.03 14.80
C PRO A 365 -0.36 31.68 14.84
N MET A 366 0.20 30.73 14.09
CA MET A 366 -0.12 29.34 14.32
C MET A 366 0.30 29.06 15.74
N GLY A 367 -0.70 28.74 16.58
CA GLY A 367 -0.45 28.38 17.97
C GLY A 367 0.71 27.39 18.04
N PRO A 368 1.50 27.38 19.14
CA PRO A 368 2.76 26.65 19.22
C PRO A 368 2.57 25.19 18.82
N LEU A 369 2.85 24.91 17.55
CA LEU A 369 2.75 23.62 16.89
C LEU A 369 4.14 23.34 16.36
N PHE A 370 4.90 22.69 17.24
CA PHE A 370 6.27 22.18 17.13
C PHE A 370 7.42 23.19 17.22
#